data_AF-A0A1F8QPI1-F1
#
_entry.id   AF-A0A1F8QPI1-F1
#
_cell.length_a   1.000
_cell.length_b   1.000
_cell.length_c   1.000
_cell.angle_alpha   90.00
_cell.angle_beta   90.00
_cell.angle_gamma   90.00
#
_symmetry.space_group_name_H-M   'P 1'
#
loop_
_entity.id
_entity.type
_entity.pdbx_description
1 polymer ?
#
loop_
_entity_poly.entity_id
_entity_poly.type
_entity_poly.pdbx_seq_one_letter_code
_entity_poly.pdbx_strand_id
1 'polypeptide(L)'
;MVKKAAQSGKRKVQNAKTTRLKAKRDDSTTAFPAPPQTPGQAESRTAYDRFMAKSDKCPWWDDYMRLRDEGYTWRVAVYIAWASSPARGRWPATQQELAEQFLGLRSDRTIRKWRGLNRAIDERVITAQAEPLLRYRRDVFEALVEMAALRDPTAHGDRKLFLQMTGDYRPRGAIELTGKDGEPIQTEDAGLTDDERANRIAALLDAARARRDRRPAERGPRSDVDASARTSDGGIEQPGG
;
A
#
# COMPACT_ATOMS: atom_id res chain seq x y z
N MET A 1 24.88 14.18 -43.99
CA MET A 1 25.55 13.99 -42.68
C MET A 1 24.82 14.91 -41.72
N VAL A 2 24.07 14.48 -40.72
CA VAL A 2 24.51 13.85 -39.46
C VAL A 2 23.31 13.06 -38.89
N LYS A 3 23.48 11.78 -38.56
CA LYS A 3 22.57 11.00 -37.71
C LYS A 3 23.40 10.42 -36.57
N LYS A 4 23.11 10.78 -35.32
CA LYS A 4 23.35 9.98 -34.10
C LYS A 4 23.03 10.81 -32.86
N ALA A 5 21.98 10.44 -32.12
CA ALA A 5 21.92 10.49 -30.66
C ALA A 5 20.53 10.02 -30.18
N ALA A 6 20.33 8.71 -30.03
CA ALA A 6 19.17 8.15 -29.31
C ALA A 6 19.44 6.71 -28.84
N GLN A 7 20.52 6.47 -28.11
CA GLN A 7 20.80 5.17 -27.47
C GLN A 7 21.53 5.37 -26.13
N SER A 8 20.84 5.93 -25.13
CA SER A 8 21.39 6.00 -23.76
C SER A 8 20.43 5.59 -22.64
N GLY A 9 19.18 5.20 -22.96
CA GLY A 9 18.18 4.88 -21.92
C GLY A 9 18.00 3.38 -21.58
N LYS A 10 18.46 2.45 -22.42
CA LYS A 10 18.09 1.02 -22.30
C LYS A 10 19.14 0.10 -21.67
N ARG A 11 20.34 0.61 -21.32
CA ARG A 11 21.47 -0.23 -20.88
C ARG A 11 21.49 -0.58 -19.39
N LYS A 12 20.73 0.08 -18.51
CA LYS A 12 20.81 -0.17 -17.06
C LYS A 12 19.86 -1.26 -16.53
N VAL A 13 18.72 -1.54 -17.19
CA VAL A 13 17.74 -2.53 -16.70
C VAL A 13 18.16 -3.97 -17.01
N GLN A 14 19.01 -4.19 -18.02
CA GLN A 14 19.43 -5.53 -18.42
C GLN A 14 20.53 -6.13 -17.52
N ASN A 15 21.26 -5.31 -16.74
CA ASN A 15 22.34 -5.79 -15.87
C ASN A 15 21.86 -6.34 -14.52
N ALA A 16 20.61 -6.12 -14.13
CA ALA A 16 20.07 -6.68 -12.88
C ALA A 16 19.76 -8.19 -12.98
N LYS A 17 19.66 -8.75 -14.18
CA LYS A 17 19.30 -10.18 -14.39
C LYS A 17 20.49 -11.12 -14.48
N THR A 18 21.69 -10.63 -14.75
CA THR A 18 22.84 -11.50 -15.10
C THR A 18 23.81 -11.73 -13.94
N THR A 19 23.57 -11.13 -12.78
CA THR A 19 24.44 -11.25 -11.61
C THR A 19 23.70 -11.91 -10.45
N ARG A 20 23.07 -13.06 -10.70
CA ARG A 20 22.78 -13.99 -9.59
C ARG A 20 24.12 -14.59 -9.18
N LEU A 21 24.88 -13.80 -8.41
CA LEU A 21 26.06 -14.23 -7.66
C LEU A 21 25.78 -15.64 -7.14
N LYS A 22 26.67 -16.59 -7.46
CA LYS A 22 26.63 -18.01 -7.06
C LYS A 22 25.67 -18.20 -5.88
N ALA A 23 24.45 -18.67 -6.15
CA ALA A 23 23.39 -18.70 -5.16
C ALA A 23 23.94 -19.34 -3.87
N LYS A 24 23.94 -18.58 -2.77
CA LYS A 24 24.35 -19.07 -1.45
C LYS A 24 23.58 -20.37 -1.23
N ARG A 25 24.29 -21.50 -1.16
CA ARG A 25 23.65 -22.78 -0.86
C ARG A 25 23.33 -22.76 0.63
N ASP A 26 22.11 -23.16 0.95
CA ASP A 26 21.66 -23.31 2.33
C ASP A 26 22.50 -24.37 3.06
N ASP A 27 22.69 -24.16 4.35
CA ASP A 27 23.40 -25.10 5.21
C ASP A 27 22.41 -26.18 5.70
N SER A 28 22.66 -27.42 5.28
CA SER A 28 21.80 -28.56 5.62
C SER A 28 21.86 -28.92 7.12
N THR A 29 22.87 -28.45 7.86
CA THR A 29 23.01 -28.75 9.29
C THR A 29 22.00 -27.98 10.13
N THR A 30 21.69 -26.73 9.77
CA THR A 30 20.72 -25.87 10.47
C THR A 30 19.30 -26.03 9.94
N ALA A 31 19.12 -26.83 8.88
CA ALA A 31 17.82 -27.02 8.23
C ALA A 31 16.88 -27.92 9.06
N PHE A 32 17.43 -28.95 9.71
CA PHE A 32 16.65 -29.97 10.40
C PHE A 32 16.77 -29.83 11.93
N PRO A 33 15.69 -29.53 12.65
CA PRO A 33 15.74 -29.39 14.11
C PRO A 33 15.83 -30.73 14.86
N ALA A 34 15.53 -31.86 14.19
CA ALA A 34 15.51 -33.18 14.82
C ALA A 34 16.63 -34.08 14.28
N PRO A 35 17.13 -35.04 15.11
CA PRO A 35 18.20 -35.94 14.72
C PRO A 35 17.79 -36.86 13.55
N PRO A 36 18.75 -37.40 12.78
CA PRO A 36 18.45 -38.23 11.61
C PRO A 36 17.60 -39.48 11.88
N GLN A 37 17.63 -40.00 13.11
CA GLN A 37 16.91 -41.21 13.50
C GLN A 37 15.42 -40.98 13.80
N THR A 38 14.96 -39.74 13.88
CA THR A 38 13.53 -39.47 14.12
C THR A 38 12.69 -39.94 12.92
N PRO A 39 11.60 -40.70 13.13
CA PRO A 39 10.73 -41.15 12.04
C PRO A 39 10.29 -39.99 11.14
N GLY A 40 10.35 -40.19 9.81
CA GLY A 40 10.02 -39.17 8.82
C GLY A 40 11.15 -38.18 8.47
N GLN A 41 12.29 -38.21 9.16
CA GLN A 41 13.44 -37.35 8.80
C GLN A 41 14.13 -37.77 7.50
N ALA A 42 14.13 -39.07 7.17
CA ALA A 42 14.66 -39.55 5.90
C ALA A 42 13.89 -38.93 4.71
N GLU A 43 12.56 -39.02 4.73
CA GLU A 43 11.70 -38.40 3.72
C GLU A 43 11.89 -36.89 3.65
N SER A 44 12.08 -36.27 4.82
CA SER A 44 12.34 -34.84 4.96
C SER A 44 13.62 -34.39 4.27
N ARG A 45 14.71 -35.16 4.43
CA ARG A 45 16.00 -34.89 3.79
C ARG A 45 15.93 -35.10 2.28
N THR A 46 15.29 -36.17 1.81
CA THR A 46 15.05 -36.38 0.38
C THR A 46 14.20 -35.27 -0.25
N ALA A 47 13.20 -34.74 0.47
CA ALA A 47 12.42 -33.60 0.01
C ALA A 47 13.27 -32.33 -0.07
N TYR A 48 14.10 -32.08 0.94
CA TYR A 48 15.03 -30.96 0.95
C TYR A 48 16.02 -31.04 -0.22
N ASP A 49 16.60 -32.20 -0.52
CA ASP A 49 17.53 -32.36 -1.65
C ASP A 49 16.84 -32.06 -2.99
N ARG A 50 15.59 -32.51 -3.16
CA ARG A 50 14.76 -32.18 -4.34
C ARG A 50 14.45 -30.69 -4.42
N PHE A 51 14.23 -30.04 -3.28
CA PHE A 51 14.01 -28.60 -3.21
C PHE A 51 15.29 -27.82 -3.59
N MET A 52 16.43 -28.22 -3.02
CA MET A 52 17.73 -27.62 -3.32
C MET A 52 18.09 -27.73 -4.81
N ALA A 53 17.75 -28.84 -5.46
CA ALA A 53 17.92 -29.01 -6.91
C ALA A 53 17.07 -28.04 -7.76
N LYS A 54 16.01 -27.44 -7.19
CA LYS A 54 15.13 -26.46 -7.85
C LYS A 54 15.40 -25.02 -7.43
N SER A 55 16.35 -24.79 -6.51
CA SER A 55 16.66 -23.48 -5.93
C SER A 55 16.85 -22.36 -6.98
N ASP A 56 17.59 -22.66 -8.05
CA ASP A 56 17.85 -21.71 -9.14
C ASP A 56 16.59 -21.26 -9.90
N LYS A 57 15.48 -21.98 -9.79
CA LYS A 57 14.21 -21.62 -10.45
C LYS A 57 13.26 -20.85 -9.54
N CYS A 58 13.50 -20.85 -8.22
CA CYS A 58 12.64 -20.17 -7.27
C CYS A 58 12.86 -18.65 -7.32
N PRO A 59 11.82 -17.84 -7.64
CA PRO A 59 11.96 -16.38 -7.67
C PRO A 59 12.15 -15.77 -6.27
N TRP A 60 11.67 -16.46 -5.23
CA TRP A 60 11.73 -16.07 -3.82
C TRP A 60 12.91 -16.69 -3.06
N TRP A 61 13.92 -17.19 -3.78
CA TRP A 61 15.09 -17.84 -3.15
C TRP A 61 15.83 -16.93 -2.17
N ASP A 62 15.95 -15.64 -2.50
CA ASP A 62 16.69 -14.68 -1.66
C ASP A 62 15.91 -14.34 -0.38
N ASP A 63 14.57 -14.36 -0.44
CA ASP A 63 13.72 -14.28 0.76
C ASP A 63 13.88 -15.53 1.63
N TYR A 64 13.91 -16.71 1.00
CA TYR A 64 14.15 -17.97 1.70
C TYR A 64 15.50 -17.97 2.44
N MET A 65 16.59 -17.55 1.79
CA MET A 65 17.90 -17.44 2.45
C MET A 65 17.88 -16.51 3.67
N ARG A 66 17.23 -15.34 3.56
CA ARG A 66 17.10 -14.41 4.70
C ARG A 66 16.35 -15.04 5.86
N LEU A 67 15.25 -15.75 5.59
CA LEU A 67 14.48 -16.46 6.62
C LEU A 67 15.27 -17.60 7.26
N ARG A 68 16.18 -18.24 6.52
CA ARG A 68 17.11 -19.23 7.08
C ARG A 68 18.12 -18.58 8.01
N ASP A 69 18.66 -17.43 7.62
CA ASP A 69 19.56 -16.63 8.47
C ASP A 69 18.82 -16.11 9.74
N GLU A 70 17.50 -15.89 9.70
CA GLU A 70 16.64 -15.56 10.86
C GLU A 70 16.35 -16.76 11.79
N GLY A 71 16.76 -17.98 11.41
CA GLY A 71 16.61 -19.18 12.24
C GLY A 71 15.32 -19.98 11.99
N TYR A 72 14.53 -19.66 10.95
CA TYR A 72 13.38 -20.47 10.60
C TYR A 72 13.81 -21.83 10.04
N THR A 73 13.08 -22.88 10.41
CA THR A 73 13.25 -24.21 9.78
C THR A 73 12.99 -24.12 8.29
N TRP A 74 13.70 -24.93 7.48
CA TRP A 74 13.65 -24.80 6.01
C TRP A 74 12.23 -24.85 5.45
N ARG A 75 11.35 -25.72 5.98
CA ARG A 75 9.96 -25.82 5.49
C ARG A 75 9.14 -24.57 5.77
N VAL A 76 9.28 -24.01 6.97
CA VAL A 76 8.57 -22.80 7.37
C VAL A 76 9.10 -21.61 6.58
N ALA A 77 10.43 -21.50 6.43
CA ALA A 77 11.07 -20.48 5.61
C ALA A 77 10.60 -20.54 4.14
N VAL A 78 10.53 -21.74 3.54
CA VAL A 78 10.00 -21.93 2.18
C VAL A 78 8.56 -21.45 2.07
N TYR A 79 7.70 -21.83 3.03
CA TYR A 79 6.30 -21.38 3.04
C TYR A 79 6.19 -19.86 3.14
N ILE A 80 6.93 -19.23 4.07
CA ILE A 80 6.88 -17.78 4.26
C ILE A 80 7.36 -17.06 2.99
N ALA A 81 8.48 -17.46 2.40
CA ALA A 81 9.01 -16.87 1.16
C ALA A 81 8.04 -17.02 -0.03
N TRP A 82 7.41 -18.19 -0.15
CA TRP A 82 6.40 -18.43 -1.18
C TRP A 82 5.14 -17.58 -0.95
N ALA A 83 4.66 -17.50 0.29
CA ALA A 83 3.43 -16.77 0.64
C ALA A 83 3.63 -15.24 0.58
N SER A 84 4.84 -14.75 0.83
CA SER A 84 5.18 -13.33 0.70
C SER A 84 5.34 -12.88 -0.75
N SER A 85 5.56 -13.82 -1.67
CA SER A 85 5.67 -13.52 -3.09
C SER A 85 4.34 -13.00 -3.66
N PRO A 86 4.37 -12.05 -4.63
CA PRO A 86 3.17 -11.60 -5.33
C PRO A 86 2.36 -12.77 -5.89
N ALA A 87 1.03 -12.71 -5.79
CA ALA A 87 0.16 -13.79 -6.28
C ALA A 87 0.34 -14.01 -7.80
N ARG A 88 0.52 -12.94 -8.56
CA ARG A 88 0.81 -13.00 -10.00
C ARG A 88 2.24 -13.46 -10.23
N GLY A 89 2.41 -14.65 -10.80
CA GLY A 89 3.73 -15.23 -11.09
C GLY A 89 4.35 -15.98 -9.91
N ARG A 90 3.57 -16.26 -8.86
CA ARG A 90 3.99 -17.15 -7.78
C ARG A 90 4.25 -18.55 -8.34
N TRP A 91 5.40 -19.13 -8.01
CA TRP A 91 5.76 -20.50 -8.38
C TRP A 91 6.20 -21.27 -7.14
N PRO A 92 5.62 -22.45 -6.84
CA PRO A 92 4.45 -23.06 -7.48
C PRO A 92 3.17 -22.21 -7.33
N ALA A 93 2.11 -22.53 -8.08
CA ALA A 93 0.92 -21.68 -8.16
C ALA A 93 0.02 -21.83 -6.92
N THR A 94 -0.09 -23.05 -6.39
CA THR A 94 -0.98 -23.37 -5.27
C THR A 94 -0.21 -23.84 -4.03
N GLN A 95 -0.83 -23.68 -2.85
CA GLN A 95 -0.25 -24.17 -1.59
C GLN A 95 -0.13 -25.71 -1.58
N GLN A 96 -1.05 -26.41 -2.26
CA GLN A 96 -1.01 -27.87 -2.41
C GLN A 96 0.21 -28.30 -3.23
N GLU A 97 0.47 -27.64 -4.37
CA GLU A 97 1.67 -27.91 -5.17
C GLU A 97 2.96 -27.66 -4.39
N LEU A 98 3.00 -26.60 -3.57
CA LEU A 98 4.14 -26.34 -2.67
C LEU A 98 4.34 -27.49 -1.69
N ALA A 99 3.26 -27.92 -1.04
CA ALA A 99 3.31 -28.99 -0.05
C ALA A 99 3.87 -30.28 -0.66
N GLU A 100 3.35 -30.69 -1.82
CA GLU A 100 3.71 -31.96 -2.45
C GLU A 100 5.07 -31.91 -3.17
N GLN A 101 5.28 -30.91 -4.02
CA GLN A 101 6.41 -30.91 -4.96
C GLN A 101 7.70 -30.32 -4.38
N PHE A 102 7.60 -29.57 -3.28
CA PHE A 102 8.74 -28.88 -2.66
C PHE A 102 8.97 -29.36 -1.21
N LEU A 103 7.91 -29.43 -0.39
CA LEU A 103 8.07 -29.76 1.03
C LEU A 103 8.04 -31.27 1.34
N GLY A 104 7.67 -32.09 0.35
CA GLY A 104 7.53 -33.54 0.49
C GLY A 104 6.38 -33.97 1.40
N LEU A 105 5.35 -33.14 1.52
CA LEU A 105 4.16 -33.40 2.33
C LEU A 105 3.08 -34.03 1.46
N ARG A 106 2.21 -34.86 2.05
CA ARG A 106 1.07 -35.45 1.34
C ARG A 106 -0.07 -34.47 1.06
N SER A 107 -0.15 -33.38 1.83
CA SER A 107 -1.19 -32.36 1.66
C SER A 107 -0.81 -31.04 2.33
N ASP A 108 -1.52 -29.99 1.95
CA ASP A 108 -1.40 -28.66 2.54
C ASP A 108 -1.96 -28.55 3.98
N ARG A 109 -2.65 -29.59 4.48
CA ARG A 109 -3.23 -29.62 5.84
C ARG A 109 -2.18 -29.38 6.92
N THR A 110 -0.98 -29.92 6.73
CA THR A 110 0.14 -29.73 7.66
C THR A 110 0.56 -28.27 7.74
N ILE A 111 0.58 -27.56 6.61
CA ILE A 111 0.87 -26.12 6.55
C ILE A 111 -0.21 -25.34 7.31
N ARG A 112 -1.49 -25.66 7.09
CA ARG A 112 -2.60 -25.03 7.84
C ARG A 112 -2.46 -25.26 9.34
N LYS A 113 -2.06 -26.46 9.77
CA LYS A 113 -1.79 -26.77 11.18
C LYS A 113 -0.64 -25.93 11.73
N TRP A 114 0.46 -25.75 10.99
CA TRP A 114 1.57 -24.89 11.43
C TRP A 114 1.13 -23.45 11.67
N ARG A 115 0.33 -22.88 10.76
CA ARG A 115 -0.20 -21.52 10.89
C ARG A 115 -1.16 -21.38 12.07
N GLY A 116 -2.00 -22.39 12.30
CA GLY A 116 -2.91 -22.42 13.44
C GLY A 116 -2.19 -22.51 14.79
N LEU A 117 -1.07 -23.24 14.84
CA LEU A 117 -0.25 -23.38 16.06
C LEU A 117 0.70 -22.20 16.28
N ASN A 118 1.13 -21.52 15.21
CA ASN A 118 2.11 -20.44 15.28
C ASN A 118 1.67 -19.25 14.41
N ARG A 119 1.02 -18.26 15.05
CA ARG A 119 0.56 -17.03 14.39
C ARG A 119 1.71 -16.16 13.88
N ALA A 120 2.91 -16.28 14.46
CA ALA A 120 4.09 -15.53 14.02
C ALA A 120 4.48 -15.85 12.57
N ILE A 121 4.07 -17.01 12.04
CA ILE A 121 4.25 -17.34 10.61
C ILE A 121 3.47 -16.35 9.74
N ASP A 122 2.21 -16.09 10.07
CA ASP A 122 1.35 -15.21 9.29
C ASP A 122 1.77 -13.74 9.43
N GLU A 123 2.14 -13.32 10.63
CA GLU A 123 2.70 -12.00 10.90
C GLU A 123 4.00 -11.75 10.10
N ARG A 124 4.87 -12.77 10.03
CA ARG A 124 6.10 -12.68 9.23
C ARG A 124 5.80 -12.60 7.74
N VAL A 125 4.79 -13.31 7.22
CA VAL A 125 4.34 -13.19 5.83
C VAL A 125 3.89 -11.76 5.51
N ILE A 126 3.04 -11.17 6.37
CA ILE A 126 2.56 -9.79 6.21
C ILE A 126 3.75 -8.81 6.21
N THR A 127 4.66 -8.97 7.18
CA THR A 127 5.86 -8.14 7.28
C THR A 127 6.76 -8.28 6.05
N ALA A 128 6.96 -9.51 5.56
CA ALA A 128 7.76 -9.79 4.37
C ALA A 128 7.15 -9.17 3.10
N GLN A 129 5.82 -9.12 2.99
CA GLN A 129 5.13 -8.47 1.86
C GLN A 129 5.32 -6.95 1.89
N ALA A 130 5.36 -6.35 3.08
CA ALA A 130 5.56 -4.91 3.24
C ALA A 130 7.04 -4.49 3.14
N GLU A 131 7.98 -5.37 3.46
CA GLU A 131 9.41 -5.05 3.55
C GLU A 131 9.99 -4.39 2.28
N PRO A 132 9.72 -4.86 1.05
CA PRO A 132 10.20 -4.21 -0.15
C PRO A 132 9.70 -2.76 -0.29
N LEU A 133 8.44 -2.49 0.09
CA LEU A 133 7.87 -1.15 0.06
C LEU A 133 8.53 -0.25 1.10
N LEU A 134 8.77 -0.79 2.30
CA LEU A 134 9.39 -0.04 3.39
C LEU A 134 10.85 0.32 3.10
N ARG A 135 11.60 -0.49 2.34
CA ARG A 135 12.97 -0.18 1.92
C ARG A 135 13.05 1.10 1.07
N TYR A 136 12.08 1.31 0.18
CA TYR A 136 12.02 2.51 -0.66
C TYR A 136 11.28 3.68 0.01
N ARG A 137 10.79 3.51 1.25
CA ARG A 137 9.99 4.55 1.91
C ARG A 137 10.71 5.89 2.00
N ARG A 138 12.00 5.86 2.31
CA ARG A 138 12.84 7.07 2.36
C ARG A 138 12.96 7.71 0.99
N ASP A 139 13.37 6.96 -0.02
CA ASP A 139 13.56 7.44 -1.39
C ASP A 139 12.27 8.04 -1.97
N VAL A 140 11.11 7.43 -1.66
CA VAL A 140 9.79 7.94 -2.06
C VAL A 140 9.50 9.29 -1.38
N PHE A 141 9.85 9.46 -0.11
CA PHE A 141 9.69 10.77 0.56
C PHE A 141 10.67 11.82 0.03
N GLU A 142 11.92 11.46 -0.24
CA GLU A 142 12.88 12.37 -0.86
C GLU A 142 12.40 12.83 -2.24
N ALA A 143 11.95 11.89 -3.08
CA ALA A 143 11.35 12.21 -4.38
C ALA A 143 10.10 13.10 -4.26
N LEU A 144 9.23 12.84 -3.27
CA LEU A 144 8.06 13.69 -3.00
C LEU A 144 8.47 15.13 -2.67
N VAL A 145 9.47 15.30 -1.80
CA VAL A 145 9.98 16.63 -1.41
C VAL A 145 10.60 17.34 -2.61
N GLU A 146 11.41 16.65 -3.41
CA GLU A 146 12.01 17.19 -4.63
C GLU A 146 10.94 17.66 -5.62
N MET A 147 9.95 16.81 -5.91
CA MET A 147 8.86 17.15 -6.81
C MET A 147 8.02 18.31 -6.28
N ALA A 148 7.72 18.32 -4.97
CA ALA A 148 6.96 19.40 -4.35
C ALA A 148 7.68 20.76 -4.41
N ALA A 149 9.02 20.78 -4.45
CA ALA A 149 9.81 22.01 -4.55
C ALA A 149 9.85 22.61 -5.97
N LEU A 150 9.47 21.86 -7.01
CA LEU A 150 9.51 22.33 -8.39
C LEU A 150 8.49 23.45 -8.63
N ARG A 151 8.91 24.47 -9.40
CA ARG A 151 8.03 25.56 -9.89
C ARG A 151 7.23 25.13 -11.14
N ASP A 152 6.89 23.86 -11.25
CA ASP A 152 6.10 23.31 -12.33
C ASP A 152 4.62 23.23 -11.91
N PRO A 153 3.65 23.70 -12.71
CA PRO A 153 2.23 23.45 -12.48
C PRO A 153 1.86 21.97 -12.29
N THR A 154 2.54 21.04 -12.97
CA THR A 154 2.26 19.60 -12.91
C THR A 154 2.53 19.00 -11.53
N ALA A 155 3.47 19.57 -10.76
CA ALA A 155 3.80 19.18 -9.38
C ALA A 155 2.78 19.66 -8.32
N HIS A 156 1.61 20.18 -8.74
CA HIS A 156 0.56 20.57 -7.80
C HIS A 156 0.06 19.39 -6.93
N GLY A 157 0.00 18.17 -7.49
CA GLY A 157 -0.42 16.97 -6.75
C GLY A 157 0.51 16.64 -5.58
N ASP A 158 1.82 16.61 -5.84
CA ASP A 158 2.86 16.32 -4.84
C ASP A 158 2.90 17.39 -3.75
N ARG A 159 2.80 18.68 -4.10
CA ARG A 159 2.70 19.78 -3.13
C ARG A 159 1.48 19.63 -2.21
N LYS A 160 0.32 19.31 -2.79
CA LYS A 160 -0.90 19.10 -2.01
C LYS A 160 -0.75 17.92 -1.05
N LEU A 161 -0.19 16.80 -1.52
CA LEU A 161 0.08 15.63 -0.69
C LEU A 161 1.08 15.96 0.43
N PHE A 162 2.17 16.64 0.11
CA PHE A 162 3.18 17.08 1.07
C PHE A 162 2.56 17.96 2.18
N LEU A 163 1.81 19.00 1.81
CA LEU A 163 1.14 19.89 2.77
C LEU A 163 0.06 19.17 3.59
N GLN A 164 -0.58 18.13 3.03
CA GLN A 164 -1.50 17.28 3.78
C GLN A 164 -0.77 16.42 4.81
N MET A 165 0.39 15.87 4.45
CA MET A 165 1.22 15.05 5.34
C MET A 165 1.86 15.86 6.47
N THR A 166 2.22 17.14 6.22
CA THR A 166 2.75 18.05 7.24
C THR A 166 1.63 18.68 8.10
N GLY A 167 0.37 18.57 7.66
CA GLY A 167 -0.79 19.11 8.35
C GLY A 167 -1.12 20.57 8.01
N ASP A 168 -0.33 21.21 7.14
CA ASP A 168 -0.53 22.58 6.66
C ASP A 168 -1.77 22.72 5.76
N TYR A 169 -2.23 21.61 5.18
CA TYR A 169 -3.42 21.57 4.34
C TYR A 169 -4.39 20.47 4.78
N ARG A 170 -5.65 20.85 5.04
CA ARG A 170 -6.75 19.91 5.27
C ARG A 170 -7.75 19.96 4.11
N PRO A 171 -7.99 18.84 3.39
CA PRO A 171 -8.98 18.83 2.31
C PRO A 171 -10.38 19.07 2.88
N ARG A 172 -11.15 19.96 2.26
CA ARG A 172 -12.49 20.40 2.71
C ARG A 172 -13.54 19.28 2.89
N GLY A 173 -13.27 18.06 2.42
CA GLY A 173 -14.14 16.89 2.60
C GLY A 173 -13.80 16.00 3.79
N ALA A 174 -12.67 16.23 4.47
CA ALA A 174 -12.31 15.54 5.70
C ALA A 174 -12.89 16.30 6.90
N ILE A 175 -14.23 16.28 7.03
CA ILE A 175 -14.87 16.66 8.30
C ILE A 175 -14.71 15.46 9.21
N GLU A 176 -13.65 15.47 10.03
CA GLU A 176 -13.59 14.59 11.19
C GLU A 176 -14.70 15.02 12.15
N LEU A 177 -15.73 14.18 12.25
CA LEU A 177 -16.78 14.28 13.27
C LEU A 177 -16.17 13.81 14.60
N THR A 178 -15.30 14.64 15.17
CA THR A 178 -14.78 14.48 16.52
C THR A 178 -15.48 15.45 17.46
N GLY A 179 -15.65 15.06 18.71
CA GLY A 179 -16.08 15.93 19.79
C GLY A 179 -15.05 17.02 20.08
N LYS A 180 -15.37 17.85 21.08
CA LYS A 180 -14.49 18.92 21.54
C LYS A 180 -13.11 18.33 21.91
N ASP A 181 -12.04 18.93 21.41
CA ASP A 181 -10.65 18.52 21.65
C ASP A 181 -10.25 17.13 21.09
N GLY A 182 -10.99 16.60 20.11
CA GLY A 182 -10.68 15.31 19.47
C GLY A 182 -11.26 14.10 20.20
N GLU A 183 -12.00 14.33 21.29
CA GLU A 183 -12.70 13.28 22.04
C GLU A 183 -13.87 12.67 21.22
N PRO A 184 -14.38 11.50 21.59
CA PRO A 184 -15.63 10.99 21.04
C PRO A 184 -16.75 12.03 21.16
N ILE A 185 -17.61 12.12 20.13
CA ILE A 185 -18.79 12.97 20.20
C ILE A 185 -19.62 12.53 21.40
N GLN A 186 -19.72 13.38 22.41
CA GLN A 186 -20.59 13.14 23.55
C GLN A 186 -22.03 13.33 23.07
N THR A 187 -22.72 12.21 22.90
CA THR A 187 -24.17 12.20 22.77
C THR A 187 -24.74 12.08 24.17
N GLU A 188 -25.16 13.19 24.75
CA GLU A 188 -26.06 13.13 25.90
C GLU A 188 -27.39 12.56 25.37
N ASP A 189 -27.69 11.32 25.72
CA ASP A 189 -29.01 10.76 25.51
C ASP A 189 -29.93 11.50 26.48
N ALA A 190 -30.63 12.51 25.99
CA ALA A 190 -31.35 13.49 26.80
C ALA A 190 -32.52 12.90 27.60
N GLY A 191 -32.65 11.56 27.68
CA GLY A 191 -33.71 10.85 28.42
C GLY A 191 -35.11 11.20 27.96
N LEU A 192 -35.25 11.88 26.81
CA LEU A 192 -36.50 12.41 26.33
C LEU A 192 -37.41 11.24 25.98
N THR A 193 -38.58 11.24 26.56
CA THR A 193 -39.68 10.38 26.11
C THR A 193 -40.01 10.71 24.65
N ASP A 194 -40.60 9.77 23.92
CA ASP A 194 -40.91 9.95 22.50
C ASP A 194 -41.81 11.18 22.27
N ASP A 195 -42.71 11.47 23.22
CA ASP A 195 -43.58 12.64 23.21
C ASP A 195 -42.81 13.96 23.37
N GLU A 196 -41.81 14.00 24.26
CA GLU A 196 -40.96 15.18 24.44
C GLU A 196 -40.03 15.41 23.23
N ARG A 197 -39.54 14.33 22.61
CA ARG A 197 -38.81 14.40 21.34
C ARG A 197 -39.69 14.96 20.24
N ALA A 198 -40.92 14.46 20.09
CA ALA A 198 -41.87 14.92 19.08
C ALA A 198 -42.20 16.41 19.26
N ASN A 199 -42.46 16.84 20.49
CA ASN A 199 -42.76 18.24 20.82
C ASN A 199 -41.57 19.17 20.54
N ARG A 200 -40.34 18.74 20.85
CA ARG A 200 -39.13 19.52 20.58
C ARG A 200 -38.84 19.66 19.09
N ILE A 201 -39.06 18.58 18.32
CA ILE A 201 -38.94 18.61 16.86
C ILE A 201 -39.99 19.54 16.25
N ALA A 202 -41.25 19.47 16.70
CA ALA A 202 -42.31 20.35 16.24
C ALA A 202 -41.98 21.83 16.52
N ALA A 203 -41.52 22.15 17.74
CA ALA A 203 -41.12 23.51 18.11
C ALA A 203 -39.94 24.04 17.26
N LEU A 204 -38.95 23.20 16.96
CA LEU A 204 -37.83 23.56 16.07
C LEU A 204 -38.31 23.84 14.64
N LEU A 205 -39.22 23.03 14.11
CA LEU A 205 -39.78 23.20 12.77
C LEU A 205 -40.65 24.45 12.67
N ASP A 206 -41.45 24.75 13.69
CA ASP A 206 -42.26 25.97 13.72
C ASP A 206 -41.41 27.23 13.89
N ALA A 207 -40.35 27.18 14.71
CA ALA A 207 -39.37 28.27 14.78
C ALA A 207 -38.65 28.50 13.44
N ALA A 208 -38.33 27.42 12.71
CA ALA A 208 -37.73 27.51 11.38
C ALA A 208 -38.71 28.09 10.34
N ARG A 209 -39.99 27.71 10.39
CA ARG A 209 -41.05 28.29 9.55
C ARG A 209 -41.23 29.78 9.84
N ALA A 210 -41.30 30.18 11.11
CA ALA A 210 -41.42 31.57 11.51
C ALA A 210 -40.23 32.43 11.05
N ARG A 211 -39.00 31.88 11.05
CA ARG A 211 -37.81 32.56 10.49
C ARG A 211 -37.88 32.72 8.98
N ARG A 212 -38.41 31.72 8.27
CA ARG A 212 -38.61 31.77 6.82
C ARG A 212 -39.63 32.85 6.45
N ASP A 213 -40.73 32.91 7.20
CA ASP A 213 -41.84 33.82 6.92
C ASP A 213 -41.54 35.26 7.38
N ARG A 214 -40.62 35.44 8.35
CA ARG A 214 -40.07 36.76 8.73
C ARG A 214 -39.05 37.33 7.76
N ARG A 215 -38.59 36.59 6.74
CA ARG A 215 -37.63 37.14 5.77
C ARG A 215 -38.36 38.18 4.92
N PRO A 216 -38.12 39.50 5.11
CA PRO A 216 -38.78 40.51 4.31
C PRO A 216 -38.34 40.34 2.86
N ALA A 217 -39.23 40.67 1.92
CA ALA A 217 -38.98 40.69 0.48
C ALA A 217 -38.00 41.82 0.07
N GLU A 218 -36.87 41.99 0.77
CA GLU A 218 -35.74 42.79 0.30
C GLU A 218 -34.88 41.93 -0.62
N ARG A 219 -35.44 41.60 -1.77
CA ARG A 219 -34.66 41.35 -2.97
C ARG A 219 -35.00 42.47 -3.92
N GLY A 220 -34.38 43.63 -3.70
CA GLY A 220 -34.37 44.71 -4.68
C GLY A 220 -33.94 44.16 -6.05
N PRO A 221 -34.38 44.79 -7.15
CA PRO A 221 -34.06 44.34 -8.49
C PRO A 221 -32.54 44.27 -8.62
N ARG A 222 -32.04 43.11 -9.05
CA ARG A 222 -30.64 42.92 -9.43
C ARG A 222 -30.33 43.95 -10.50
N SER A 223 -29.55 44.97 -10.16
CA SER A 223 -28.97 45.86 -11.15
C SER A 223 -28.04 45.03 -12.02
N ASP A 224 -28.39 44.96 -13.30
CA ASP A 224 -27.55 44.46 -14.38
C ASP A 224 -26.26 45.29 -14.43
N VAL A 225 -25.21 44.82 -13.78
CA VAL A 225 -23.85 45.36 -13.93
C VAL A 225 -22.90 44.17 -14.02
N ASP A 226 -22.73 43.67 -15.25
CA ASP A 226 -21.42 43.42 -15.86
C ASP A 226 -21.61 42.64 -17.18
N ALA A 227 -22.12 43.35 -18.17
CA ALA A 227 -22.06 42.96 -19.57
C ALA A 227 -21.31 44.06 -20.35
N SER A 228 -20.01 44.25 -20.08
CA SER A 228 -19.12 45.08 -20.91
C SER A 228 -17.65 44.81 -20.59
N ALA A 229 -17.10 43.72 -21.13
CA ALA A 229 -15.66 43.61 -21.38
C ALA A 229 -15.39 42.43 -22.33
N ARG A 230 -15.70 42.59 -23.63
CA ARG A 230 -15.14 41.77 -24.72
C ARG A 230 -15.52 42.32 -26.11
N THR A 231 -14.80 43.35 -26.53
CA THR A 231 -14.54 43.70 -27.94
C THR A 231 -13.17 44.36 -27.94
N SER A 232 -12.12 43.59 -28.26
CA SER A 232 -11.45 43.61 -29.56
C SER A 232 -10.63 44.87 -29.78
N ASP A 233 -9.31 44.77 -29.56
CA ASP A 233 -8.38 45.40 -30.49
C ASP A 233 -7.07 44.61 -30.56
N GLY A 234 -6.80 44.11 -31.76
CA GLY A 234 -5.60 43.39 -32.11
C GLY A 234 -4.77 44.29 -33.02
N GLY A 235 -3.66 44.78 -32.50
CA GLY A 235 -2.66 45.53 -33.25
C GLY A 235 -1.30 45.33 -32.61
N ILE A 236 -0.57 44.29 -33.03
CA ILE A 236 0.86 44.18 -32.77
C ILE A 236 1.57 44.54 -34.08
N GLU A 237 2.09 45.76 -34.09
CA GLU A 237 3.09 46.24 -35.03
C GLU A 237 4.34 45.36 -34.96
N GLN A 238 4.90 45.05 -36.14
CA GLN A 238 6.24 44.51 -36.27
C GLN A 238 7.27 45.59 -35.98
N PRO A 239 8.40 45.29 -35.33
CA PRO A 239 9.61 46.07 -35.50
C PRO A 239 10.53 45.40 -36.52
N GLY A 240 10.75 46.09 -37.64
CA GLY A 240 11.97 45.96 -38.43
C GLY A 240 13.03 46.91 -37.87
N GLY A 241 14.26 46.41 -37.71
CA GLY A 241 15.44 47.14 -37.24
C GLY A 241 16.52 46.19 -36.77
#